data_AF-A0A142CXS0-F1
#
_entry.id   AF-A0A142CXS0-F1
#
_cell.length_a   1.000
_cell.length_b   1.000
_cell.length_c   1.000
_cell.angle_alpha   90.00
_cell.angle_beta   90.00
_cell.angle_gamma   90.00
#
_symmetry.space_group_name_H-M   'P 1'
#
loop_
_entity.id
_entity.type
_entity.pdbx_description
1 polymer ?
#
loop_
_entity_poly.entity_id
_entity_poly.type
_entity_poly.pdbx_seq_one_letter_code
_entity_poly.pdbx_strand_id
1 'polypeptide(L)'
;MVCSLSHEGVVNPDLSRIHVLGYKGEKFPIMCLQCEDAPCELVCPMEAIHMQGGIRIVDDEKCIRCKMCTLVCPIGGVLYDYINHQMIRCDLCGGDPQCVKYCPMNVIELVPDDAVPEARKRGVRILYGEAD
;
A
#
# COMPACT_ATOMS: atom_id res chain seq x y z
N MET A 1 -0.42 -3.78 14.75
CA MET A 1 0.76 -4.65 14.55
C MET A 1 0.42 -6.04 14.03
N VAL A 2 -0.86 -6.40 13.83
CA VAL A 2 -1.25 -7.70 13.25
C VAL A 2 -0.77 -7.89 11.82
N CYS A 3 -0.58 -6.81 11.06
CA CYS A 3 -0.12 -6.88 9.68
C CYS A 3 1.26 -7.55 9.56
N SER A 4 2.30 -6.99 10.20
CA SER A 4 3.64 -7.59 10.16
C SER A 4 3.65 -9.02 10.73
N LEU A 5 2.82 -9.31 11.74
CA LEU A 5 2.70 -10.66 12.28
C LEU A 5 2.14 -11.65 11.25
N SER A 6 1.18 -11.21 10.43
CA SER A 6 0.52 -12.06 9.42
C SER A 6 1.40 -12.28 8.20
N HIS A 7 2.24 -11.32 7.83
CA HIS A 7 3.09 -11.42 6.66
C HIS A 7 4.49 -11.95 6.97
N GLU A 8 5.09 -11.50 8.08
CA GLU A 8 6.49 -11.73 8.41
C GLU A 8 6.67 -12.64 9.64
N GLY A 9 5.58 -13.01 10.32
CA GLY A 9 5.64 -13.81 11.56
C GLY A 9 6.16 -13.05 12.78
N VAL A 10 6.41 -11.74 12.66
CA VAL A 10 6.99 -10.91 13.73
C VAL A 10 6.17 -9.65 14.00
N VAL A 11 6.17 -9.21 15.25
CA VAL A 11 5.53 -7.96 15.66
C VAL A 11 6.54 -6.82 15.47
N ASN A 12 6.54 -6.21 14.29
CA ASN A 12 7.43 -5.10 13.94
C ASN A 12 6.68 -4.03 13.11
N PRO A 13 6.44 -2.82 13.65
CA PRO A 13 5.77 -1.73 12.93
C PRO A 13 6.44 -1.34 11.61
N ASP A 14 7.76 -1.47 11.49
CA ASP A 14 8.50 -1.08 10.29
C ASP A 14 8.24 -2.04 9.11
N LEU A 15 7.84 -3.28 9.41
CA LEU A 15 7.47 -4.30 8.42
C LEU A 15 5.96 -4.37 8.17
N SER A 16 5.18 -3.54 8.87
CA SER A 16 3.73 -3.46 8.67
C SER A 16 3.44 -2.82 7.32
N ARG A 17 2.45 -3.30 6.56
CA ARG A 17 2.00 -2.64 5.32
C ARG A 17 1.06 -1.45 5.56
N ILE A 18 0.80 -1.15 6.83
CA ILE A 18 0.08 0.02 7.33
C ILE A 18 0.97 0.70 8.37
N HIS A 19 1.35 1.94 8.11
CA HIS A 19 2.21 2.75 8.98
C HIS A 19 1.40 3.88 9.60
N VAL A 20 1.82 4.36 10.78
CA VAL A 20 1.16 5.49 11.43
C VAL A 20 2.14 6.65 11.51
N LEU A 21 1.88 7.69 10.74
CA LEU A 21 2.64 8.93 10.79
C LEU A 21 2.08 9.82 11.90
N GLY A 22 2.95 10.23 12.83
CA GLY A 22 2.62 11.23 13.84
C GLY A 22 3.00 12.63 13.37
N TYR A 23 2.07 13.58 13.34
CA TYR A 23 2.36 14.98 13.05
C TYR A 23 1.58 15.90 14.00
N LYS A 24 2.30 16.76 14.75
CA LYS A 24 1.72 17.69 15.74
C LYS A 24 0.71 17.06 16.72
N GLY A 25 0.96 15.81 17.11
CA GLY A 25 0.09 15.05 18.03
C GLY A 25 -1.07 14.31 17.36
N GLU A 26 -1.32 14.56 16.07
CA GLU A 26 -2.26 13.80 15.26
C GLU A 26 -1.58 12.56 14.66
N LYS A 27 -2.38 11.52 14.41
CA LYS A 27 -1.91 10.23 13.87
C LYS A 27 -2.63 9.93 12.57
N PHE A 28 -1.87 9.71 11.51
CA PHE A 28 -2.38 9.45 10.17
C PHE A 28 -1.96 8.05 9.73
N PRO A 29 -2.91 7.15 9.40
CA PRO A 29 -2.58 5.88 8.81
C PRO A 29 -2.15 6.08 7.34
N ILE A 30 -1.01 5.53 6.99
CA ILE A 30 -0.47 5.49 5.63
C ILE A 30 -0.44 4.03 5.18
N MET A 31 -1.11 3.73 4.07
CA MET A 31 -1.14 2.41 3.44
C MET A 31 -1.39 2.57 1.95
N CYS A 32 -1.07 1.56 1.14
CA CYS A 32 -1.43 1.59 -0.28
C CYS A 32 -2.94 1.74 -0.46
N LEU A 33 -3.37 2.68 -1.31
CA LEU A 33 -4.77 2.97 -1.59
C LEU A 33 -5.37 2.14 -2.73
N GLN A 34 -4.59 1.25 -3.35
CA GLN A 34 -5.04 0.48 -4.52
C GLN A 34 -5.53 1.39 -5.68
N CYS A 35 -4.85 2.52 -5.89
CA CYS A 35 -5.23 3.57 -6.85
C CYS A 35 -5.55 3.03 -8.25
N GLU A 36 -6.62 3.50 -8.88
CA GLU A 36 -7.03 3.09 -10.23
C GLU A 36 -5.97 3.38 -11.29
N ASP A 37 -5.33 4.55 -11.20
CA ASP A 37 -4.27 5.02 -12.12
C ASP A 37 -2.87 4.47 -11.80
N ALA A 38 -2.70 3.86 -10.62
CA ALA A 38 -1.51 3.17 -10.14
C ALA A 38 -0.17 3.66 -10.74
N PRO A 39 0.34 4.85 -10.37
CA PRO A 39 1.62 5.33 -10.89
C PRO A 39 2.78 4.36 -10.60
N CYS A 40 2.67 3.59 -9.51
CA CYS A 40 3.62 2.52 -9.18
C CYS A 40 3.64 1.37 -10.20
N GLU A 41 2.51 1.05 -10.82
CA GLU A 41 2.40 0.06 -11.90
C GLU A 41 3.00 0.64 -13.19
N LEU A 42 2.59 1.86 -13.56
CA LEU A 42 3.07 2.55 -14.76
C LEU A 42 4.59 2.74 -14.81
N VAL A 43 5.23 2.98 -13.66
CA VAL A 43 6.68 3.19 -13.58
C VAL A 43 7.49 1.89 -13.55
N CYS A 44 6.85 0.73 -13.34
CA CYS A 44 7.57 -0.52 -13.11
C CYS A 44 8.16 -1.07 -14.42
N PRO A 45 9.49 -1.09 -14.61
CA PRO A 45 10.09 -1.52 -15.88
C PRO A 45 9.98 -3.03 -16.13
N MET A 46 9.65 -3.79 -15.08
CA MET A 46 9.54 -5.25 -15.14
C MET A 46 8.09 -5.74 -15.17
N GLU A 47 7.11 -4.82 -15.17
CA GLU A 47 5.69 -5.15 -15.05
C GLU A 47 5.41 -6.06 -13.83
N ALA A 48 6.19 -5.89 -12.77
CA ALA A 48 6.09 -6.69 -11.56
C ALA A 48 4.87 -6.30 -10.72
N ILE A 49 4.41 -5.05 -10.85
CA ILE A 49 3.19 -4.58 -10.20
C ILE A 49 2.07 -4.71 -11.21
N HIS A 50 1.02 -5.44 -10.86
CA HIS A 50 -0.14 -5.65 -11.73
C HIS A 50 -1.38 -6.02 -10.92
N MET A 51 -2.55 -5.90 -11.53
CA MET A 51 -3.83 -6.33 -10.95
C MET A 51 -3.98 -7.85 -11.00
N GLN A 52 -4.23 -8.49 -9.85
CA GLN A 52 -4.57 -9.90 -9.75
C GLN A 52 -5.75 -10.05 -8.77
N GLY A 53 -6.85 -10.66 -9.23
CA GLY A 53 -8.02 -10.88 -8.38
C GLY A 53 -8.65 -9.59 -7.82
N GLY A 54 -8.55 -8.47 -8.54
CA GLY A 54 -9.05 -7.16 -8.09
C GLY A 54 -8.12 -6.45 -7.09
N ILE A 55 -6.93 -6.98 -6.84
CA ILE A 55 -5.92 -6.40 -5.95
C ILE A 55 -4.65 -6.17 -6.76
N ARG A 56 -4.06 -4.97 -6.71
CA ARG A 56 -2.72 -4.77 -7.25
C ARG A 56 -1.69 -5.32 -6.28
N ILE A 57 -0.93 -6.29 -6.76
CA ILE A 57 0.12 -6.99 -6.02
C ILE A 57 1.50 -6.64 -6.57
N VAL A 58 2.55 -7.19 -5.95
CA VAL A 58 3.91 -7.20 -6.49
C VAL A 58 4.30 -8.65 -6.73
N ASP A 59 4.63 -8.99 -7.96
CA ASP A 59 5.25 -10.25 -8.35
C ASP A 59 6.72 -10.24 -7.94
N ASP A 60 7.05 -11.06 -6.95
CA ASP A 60 8.39 -11.09 -6.37
C ASP A 60 9.44 -11.63 -7.34
N GLU A 61 9.04 -12.57 -8.20
CA GLU A 61 9.93 -13.21 -9.17
C GLU A 61 10.37 -12.24 -10.27
N LYS A 62 9.49 -11.30 -10.65
CA LYS A 62 9.79 -10.25 -11.63
C LYS A 62 10.46 -9.01 -11.01
N CYS A 63 10.25 -8.76 -9.73
CA CYS A 63 10.62 -7.50 -9.11
C CYS A 63 12.12 -7.38 -8.83
N ILE A 64 12.83 -6.59 -9.65
CA ILE A 64 14.27 -6.32 -9.49
C ILE A 64 14.62 -5.32 -8.37
N ARG A 65 13.66 -4.93 -7.52
CA ARG A 65 13.87 -3.98 -6.40
C ARG A 65 14.50 -2.64 -6.81
N CYS A 66 14.13 -2.10 -7.97
CA CYS A 66 14.62 -0.79 -8.43
C CYS A 66 14.07 0.40 -7.63
N LYS A 67 13.04 0.19 -6.80
CA LYS A 67 12.40 1.17 -5.91
C LYS A 67 11.74 2.36 -6.63
N MET A 68 11.59 2.34 -7.96
CA MET A 68 10.86 3.40 -8.66
C MET A 68 9.43 3.57 -8.15
N CYS A 69 8.77 2.47 -7.79
CA CYS A 69 7.43 2.48 -7.19
C CYS A 69 7.36 3.19 -5.83
N THR A 70 8.44 3.26 -5.05
CA THR A 70 8.46 4.04 -3.80
C THR A 70 8.55 5.53 -4.09
N LEU A 71 9.32 5.90 -5.13
CA LEU A 71 9.53 7.30 -5.52
C LEU A 71 8.27 7.94 -6.08
N VAL A 72 7.49 7.19 -6.86
CA VAL A 72 6.26 7.70 -7.48
C VAL A 72 5.02 7.50 -6.61
N CYS A 73 5.12 6.92 -5.41
CA CYS A 73 3.95 6.76 -4.56
C CYS A 73 3.64 8.09 -3.83
N PRO A 74 2.58 8.82 -4.20
CA PRO A 74 2.31 10.17 -3.63
C PRO A 74 2.10 10.18 -2.12
N ILE A 75 1.51 9.10 -1.62
CA ILE A 75 1.11 8.98 -0.22
C ILE A 75 2.13 8.21 0.62
N GLY A 76 3.22 7.71 0.01
CA GLY A 76 4.19 6.87 0.71
C GLY A 76 3.67 5.49 1.11
N GLY A 77 2.68 4.95 0.39
CA GLY A 77 2.10 3.62 0.65
C GLY A 77 2.93 2.42 0.13
N VAL A 78 4.13 2.67 -0.39
CA VAL A 78 5.08 1.66 -0.86
C VAL A 78 6.44 1.97 -0.26
N LEU A 79 6.99 1.04 0.53
CA LEU A 79 8.31 1.15 1.15
C LEU A 79 9.20 0.00 0.72
N TYR A 80 10.48 0.07 1.08
CA TYR A 80 11.45 -0.99 0.85
C TYR A 80 12.13 -1.35 2.16
N ASP A 81 12.11 -2.63 2.51
CA ASP A 81 12.90 -3.19 3.59
C ASP A 81 14.34 -3.44 3.12
N TYR A 82 15.28 -2.73 3.74
CA TYR A 82 16.70 -2.85 3.42
C TYR A 82 17.35 -4.09 4.06
N ILE A 83 16.73 -4.69 5.06
CA ILE A 83 17.23 -5.87 5.76
C ILE A 83 16.83 -7.14 5.01
N ASN A 84 15.54 -7.31 4.70
CA ASN A 84 15.04 -8.50 3.98
C ASN A 84 14.99 -8.33 2.45
N HIS A 85 15.38 -7.15 1.94
CA HIS A 85 15.37 -6.82 0.52
C HIS A 85 14.00 -6.95 -0.15
N GLN A 86 12.93 -6.61 0.58
CA GLN A 86 11.55 -6.80 0.16
C GLN A 86 10.82 -5.47 -0.06
N MET A 87 9.91 -5.44 -1.04
CA MET A 87 8.97 -4.33 -1.17
C MET A 87 7.85 -4.47 -0.13
N ILE A 88 7.64 -3.46 0.70
CA ILE A 88 6.53 -3.41 1.66
C ILE A 88 5.40 -2.59 1.05
N ARG A 89 4.27 -3.23 0.81
CA ARG A 89 3.08 -2.60 0.25
C ARG A 89 1.84 -3.36 0.69
N CYS A 90 0.74 -2.66 0.97
CA CYS A 90 -0.53 -3.32 1.30
C CYS A 90 -1.05 -4.10 0.09
N ASP A 91 -1.24 -5.39 0.28
CA ASP A 91 -1.77 -6.39 -0.65
C ASP A 91 -3.21 -6.79 -0.29
N LEU A 92 -3.87 -6.00 0.56
CA LEU A 92 -5.19 -6.28 1.15
C LEU A 92 -5.29 -7.67 1.80
N CYS A 93 -4.16 -8.29 2.17
CA CYS A 93 -4.08 -9.68 2.63
C CYS A 93 -4.84 -10.64 1.70
N GLY A 94 -4.75 -10.43 0.37
CA GLY A 94 -5.45 -11.27 -0.61
C GLY A 94 -6.99 -11.18 -0.55
N GLY A 95 -7.53 -10.11 0.05
CA GLY A 95 -8.97 -9.90 0.18
C GLY A 95 -9.55 -10.22 1.56
N ASP A 96 -8.73 -10.70 2.51
CA ASP A 96 -9.10 -10.87 3.93
C ASP A 96 -8.16 -10.05 4.85
N PRO A 97 -8.32 -8.71 4.94
CA PRO A 97 -7.41 -7.85 5.68
C PRO A 97 -7.40 -8.15 7.18
N GLN A 98 -6.29 -8.66 7.70
CA GLN A 98 -6.15 -8.98 9.12
C GLN A 98 -6.21 -7.71 10.00
N CYS A 99 -5.80 -6.56 9.49
CA CYS A 99 -5.91 -5.28 10.19
C CYS A 99 -7.36 -4.86 10.47
N VAL A 100 -8.31 -5.22 9.60
CA VAL A 100 -9.74 -4.97 9.79
C VAL A 100 -10.27 -5.96 10.84
N LYS A 101 -10.01 -7.25 10.66
CA LYS A 101 -10.47 -8.33 11.54
C LYS A 101 -10.09 -8.15 13.01
N TYR A 102 -8.89 -7.66 13.27
CA TYR A 102 -8.36 -7.49 14.62
C TYR A 102 -8.34 -6.03 15.09
N CYS A 103 -9.04 -5.12 14.42
CA CYS A 103 -9.11 -3.72 14.86
C CYS A 103 -9.99 -3.62 16.12
N PRO A 104 -9.43 -3.31 17.31
CA PRO A 104 -10.23 -3.28 18.54
C PRO A 104 -11.24 -2.13 18.57
N MET A 105 -10.97 -1.07 17.81
CA MET A 105 -11.79 0.14 17.77
C MET A 105 -12.74 0.19 16.56
N ASN A 106 -12.69 -0.81 15.66
CA ASN A 106 -13.45 -0.84 14.42
C ASN A 106 -13.33 0.46 13.57
N VAL A 107 -12.12 1.02 13.50
CA VAL A 107 -11.83 2.28 12.76
C VAL A 107 -11.29 2.04 11.34
N ILE A 108 -11.20 0.78 10.91
CA ILE A 108 -10.75 0.39 9.57
C ILE A 108 -11.77 -0.59 9.03
N GLU A 109 -12.17 -0.39 7.77
CA GLU A 109 -13.15 -1.21 7.07
C GLU A 109 -12.63 -1.55 5.67
N LEU A 110 -12.94 -2.76 5.21
CA LEU A 110 -12.80 -3.13 3.80
C LEU A 110 -14.09 -2.75 3.08
N VAL A 111 -13.99 -1.81 2.15
CA VAL A 111 -15.12 -1.34 1.34
C VAL A 111 -14.91 -1.72 -0.12
N PRO A 112 -16.00 -1.91 -0.90
CA PRO A 112 -15.89 -2.07 -2.34
C PRO A 112 -15.38 -0.78 -2.99
N ASP A 113 -14.82 -0.91 -4.19
CA ASP A 113 -14.20 0.21 -4.90
C ASP A 113 -15.18 1.36 -5.20
N ASP A 114 -16.44 1.05 -5.52
CA ASP A 114 -17.49 2.04 -5.79
C ASP A 114 -17.88 2.90 -4.56
N ALA A 115 -17.58 2.43 -3.35
CA ALA A 115 -17.78 3.16 -2.11
C ALA A 115 -16.61 4.12 -1.77
N VAL A 116 -15.48 4.02 -2.48
CA VAL A 116 -14.32 4.90 -2.25
C VAL A 116 -14.53 6.23 -2.98
N PRO A 117 -14.38 7.39 -2.31
CA PRO A 117 -14.46 8.68 -2.99
C PRO A 117 -13.40 8.82 -4.08
N GLU A 118 -13.78 9.34 -5.25
CA GLU A 118 -12.91 9.50 -6.43
C GLU A 118 -11.56 10.19 -6.12
N ALA A 119 -11.58 11.17 -5.20
CA ALA A 119 -10.38 11.89 -4.76
C ALA A 119 -9.32 10.96 -4.12
N ARG A 120 -9.71 9.80 -3.59
CA ARG A 120 -8.82 8.80 -3.00
C ARG A 120 -8.37 7.73 -3.99
N LYS A 121 -9.00 7.65 -5.15
CA LYS A 121 -8.74 6.62 -6.17
C LYS A 121 -7.58 6.95 -7.11
N ARG A 122 -7.24 8.24 -7.23
CA ARG A 122 -6.25 8.72 -8.22
C ARG A 122 -4.95 9.17 -7.56
N GLY A 123 -3.91 8.34 -7.65
CA GLY A 123 -2.58 8.68 -7.16
C GLY A 123 -1.87 9.74 -8.01
N VAL A 124 -2.08 9.72 -9.33
CA VAL A 124 -1.49 10.69 -10.26
C VAL A 124 -1.97 12.11 -9.96
N ARG A 125 -3.27 12.28 -9.62
CA ARG A 125 -3.82 13.58 -9.20
C ARG A 125 -3.13 14.13 -7.95
N ILE A 126 -2.70 13.28 -7.03
CA ILE A 126 -1.98 13.70 -5.82
C ILE A 126 -0.55 14.14 -6.17
N LEU A 127 0.11 13.51 -7.15
CA LEU A 127 1.48 13.84 -7.56
C LEU A 127 1.57 15.13 -8.39
N TYR A 128 0.67 15.30 -9.36
CA TYR A 128 0.83 16.30 -10.42
C TYR A 128 -0.25 17.39 -10.40
N GLY A 129 -1.20 17.35 -9.45
CA GLY A 129 -2.40 18.19 -9.50
C GLY A 129 -3.38 17.71 -10.58
N GLU A 130 -4.46 18.46 -10.80
CA GLU A 130 -5.39 18.21 -11.91
C GLU A 130 -4.64 18.33 -13.25
N ALA A 131 -4.17 17.19 -13.76
CA ALA A 131 -3.84 17.06 -15.16
C ALA A 131 -5.16 16.77 -15.88
N ASP A 132 -5.68 17.79 -16.56
CA ASP A 132 -6.80 17.71 -17.50
C ASP A 132 -6.56 16.64 -18.58
#